data_AF-A0A972MJ61-F1
#
_entry.id   AF-A0A972MJ61-F1
#
_cell.length_a   1.000
_cell.length_b   1.000
_cell.length_c   1.000
_cell.angle_alpha   90.00
_cell.angle_beta   90.00
_cell.angle_gamma   90.00
#
_symmetry.space_group_name_H-M   'P 1'
#
loop_
_entity.id
_entity.type
_entity.pdbx_description
1 polymer ?
#
loop_
_entity_poly.entity_id
_entity_poly.type
_entity_poly.pdbx_seq_one_letter_code
_entity_poly.pdbx_strand_id
1 'polypeptide(L)' 'MKKILVIRFSSLGDVLLASSVLQPLYERSFSIDFLTLKPFNQLFEKDYRIDKVLAFEKKRVKNYKRFKKTS' A
#
# COMPACT_ATOMS: atom_id res chain seq x y z
N MET A 1 -13.47 -10.58 10.88
CA MET A 1 -13.35 -9.41 9.97
C MET A 1 -12.59 -9.83 8.73
N LYS A 2 -12.96 -9.30 7.56
CA LYS A 2 -12.21 -9.53 6.32
C LYS A 2 -11.07 -8.51 6.23
N LYS A 3 -9.92 -8.94 5.73
CA LYS A 3 -8.72 -8.10 5.61
C LYS A 3 -8.44 -7.77 4.14
N ILE A 4 -8.10 -6.52 3.86
CA ILE A 4 -7.80 -6.01 2.52
C ILE A 4 -6.42 -5.33 2.54
N LEU A 5 -5.70 -5.49 1.44
CA LEU A 5 -4.47 -4.76 1.17
C LEU A 5 -4.69 -3.85 -0.05
N VAL A 6 -4.66 -2.54 0.16
CA VAL A 6 -4.68 -1.56 -0.94
C VAL A 6 -3.25 -1.33 -1.41
N ILE A 7 -2.99 -1.50 -2.71
CA ILE A 7 -1.63 -1.41 -3.27
C ILE A 7 -1.58 -0.25 -4.28
N ARG A 8 -0.70 0.73 -4.06
CA ARG A 8 -0.44 1.78 -5.04
C ARG A 8 1.03 2.20 -5.05
N PHE A 9 1.75 1.81 -6.10
CA PHE A 9 3.14 2.22 -6.37
C PHE A 9 3.20 3.19 -7.54
N SER A 10 2.78 4.44 -7.33
CA SER A 10 2.73 5.43 -8.41
C SER A 10 3.22 6.82 -7.96
N SER A 11 2.86 7.87 -8.69
CA SER A 11 3.08 9.27 -8.34
C SER A 11 2.33 9.68 -7.08
N LEU A 12 2.66 10.85 -6.53
CA LEU A 12 1.96 11.42 -5.37
C LEU A 12 0.44 11.55 -5.61
N GLY A 13 0.05 12.10 -6.77
CA GLY A 13 -1.37 12.31 -7.11
C GLY A 13 -2.14 11.00 -7.16
N ASP A 14 -1.57 9.98 -7.78
CA ASP A 14 -2.15 8.64 -7.83
C ASP A 14 -2.31 7.98 -6.45
N VAL A 15 -1.33 8.20 -5.57
CA VAL A 15 -1.35 7.66 -4.20
C VAL A 15 -2.42 8.37 -3.37
N LEU A 16 -2.56 9.69 -3.51
CA LEU A 16 -3.63 10.46 -2.86
C LEU A 16 -5.01 10.05 -3.37
N LEU A 17 -5.19 9.84 -4.68
CA LEU A 17 -6.45 9.39 -5.25
C LEU A 17 -6.88 8.02 -4.71
N ALA A 18 -5.92 7.13 -4.44
CA ALA A 18 -6.22 5.82 -3.83
C ALA A 18 -6.78 5.94 -2.39
N SER A 19 -6.64 7.09 -1.71
CA SER A 19 -7.28 7.30 -0.40
C SER A 19 -8.81 7.30 -0.48
N SER A 20 -9.39 7.59 -1.65
CA SER A 20 -10.84 7.62 -1.87
C SER A 20 -11.52 6.27 -1.60
N VAL A 21 -10.80 5.16 -1.74
CA VAL A 21 -11.35 3.82 -1.47
C VAL A 21 -11.35 3.46 0.02
N LEU A 22 -10.64 4.21 0.88
CA LEU A 22 -10.50 3.86 2.30
C LEU A 22 -11.81 4.00 3.05
N GLN A 23 -12.53 5.09 2.81
CA GLN A 23 -13.80 5.39 3.48
C GLN A 23 -14.85 4.28 3.28
N PRO A 24 -15.22 3.88 2.04
CA PRO A 24 -16.22 2.84 1.85
C PRO A 24 -15.77 1.46 2.36
N LEU A 25 -14.46 1.18 2.38
CA LEU A 25 -13.94 -0.06 2.96
C LEU A 25 -14.03 -0.05 4.48
N TYR A 26 -13.72 1.08 5.11
CA TYR A 26 -13.81 1.27 6.55
C TYR A 26 -15.26 1.14 7.03
N GLU A 27 -16.21 1.79 6.33
CA GLU A 27 -17.66 1.71 6.61
C GLU A 27 -18.21 0.28 6.50
N ARG A 28 -17.60 -0.55 5.64
CA ARG A 28 -17.93 -1.97 5.50
C ARG A 28 -17.19 -2.88 6.50
N SER A 29 -16.53 -2.29 7.49
CA SER A 29 -15.81 -2.99 8.57
C SER A 29 -14.68 -3.92 8.07
N PHE A 30 -14.00 -3.52 6.99
CA PHE A 30 -12.77 -4.17 6.57
C PHE A 30 -11.59 -3.68 7.42
N SER A 31 -10.67 -4.60 7.72
CA SER A 31 -9.32 -4.28 8.22
C SER A 31 -8.44 -3.93 7.01
N ILE A 32 -7.86 -2.74 6.99
CA ILE A 32 -7.21 -2.18 5.79
C ILE A 32 -5.72 -1.98 6.06
N ASP A 33 -4.88 -2.69 5.33
CA ASP A 33 -3.46 -2.37 5.20
C ASP A 33 -3.25 -1.58 3.89
N PHE A 34 -2.30 -0.65 3.86
CA PHE A 34 -1.97 0.15 2.68
C PHE A 34 -0.51 -0.01 2.29
N LEU A 35 -0.23 -0.38 1.03
CA LEU A 35 1.12 -0.60 0.51
C LEU A 35 1.50 0.45 -0.54
N THR A 36 2.55 1.22 -0.26
CA THR A 36 3.05 2.30 -1.13
C THR A 36 4.59 2.40 -1.11
N LEU A 37 5.13 3.35 -1.86
CA LEU A 37 6.57 3.68 -1.84
C LEU A 37 6.91 4.52 -0.60
N LYS A 38 8.13 4.33 -0.06
CA LYS A 38 8.63 5.07 1.11
C LYS A 38 8.39 6.59 1.09
N PRO A 39 8.57 7.32 -0.03
CA PRO A 39 8.33 8.77 -0.04
C PRO A 39 6.88 9.19 0.28
N PHE A 40 5.92 8.28 0.22
CA PHE A 40 4.49 8.58 0.39
C PHE A 40 3.88 7.95 1.65
N ASN A 41 4.68 7.26 2.48
CA ASN A 41 4.15 6.57 3.66
C ASN A 41 3.54 7.53 4.68
N GLN A 42 4.16 8.69 4.88
CA GLN A 42 3.74 9.71 5.85
C GLN A 42 2.34 10.26 5.56
N LEU A 43 1.84 10.13 4.32
CA LEU A 43 0.48 10.54 3.97
C LEU A 43 -0.59 9.76 4.74
N PHE A 44 -0.29 8.53 5.16
CA PHE A 44 -1.26 7.59 5.72
C PHE A 44 -0.93 7.13 7.13
N GLU A 45 0.22 7.55 7.69
CA GLU A 45 0.72 7.07 8.98
C GLU A 45 -0.23 7.37 10.15
N LYS A 46 -1.07 8.41 10.01
CA LYS A 46 -2.08 8.82 11.01
C LYS A 46 -3.52 8.65 10.53
N ASP A 47 -3.74 7.95 9.41
CA ASP A 47 -5.09 7.73 8.90
C ASP A 47 -5.80 6.67 9.75
N TYR A 48 -6.84 7.08 10.47
CA TYR A 48 -7.60 6.22 11.38
C TYR A 48 -8.29 5.03 10.68
N ARG A 49 -8.39 5.06 9.34
CA ARG A 49 -9.02 4.00 8.55
C ARG A 49 -8.04 2.89 8.18
N ILE A 50 -6.73 3.11 8.36
CA ILE A 50 -5.67 2.18 7.97
C ILE A 50 -5.06 1.57 9.24
N ASP A 51 -4.98 0.24 9.26
CA ASP A 51 -4.35 -0.50 10.36
C ASP A 51 -2.82 -0.45 10.25
N LYS A 52 -2.28 -0.59 9.03
CA LYS A 52 -0.84 -0.58 8.77
C LYS A 52 -0.50 0.04 7.43
N VAL A 53 0.51 0.91 7.43
CA VAL A 53 1.15 1.41 6.21
C VAL A 53 2.42 0.62 5.95
N LEU A 54 2.41 -0.17 4.88
CA LEU A 54 3.57 -0.92 4.39
C LEU A 54 4.29 -0.05 3.34
N ALA A 55 5.54 0.29 3.61
CA ALA A 55 6.31 1.19 2.77
C ALA A 55 7.53 0.49 2.15
N PHE A 56 7.66 0.55 0.84
CA PHE A 56 8.72 -0.13 0.10
C PHE A 56 9.68 0.85 -0.60
N GLU A 57 10.98 0.53 -0.61
CA GLU A 57 11.98 1.27 -1.38
C GLU A 57 12.13 0.72 -2.79
N LYS A 58 11.75 1.50 -3.82
CA LYS A 58 11.83 1.09 -5.25
C LYS A 58 13.18 0.46 -5.65
N LYS A 59 14.29 0.88 -5.03
CA LYS A 59 15.64 0.37 -5.30
C LYS A 59 15.81 -1.13 -4.98
N ARG A 60 14.98 -1.72 -4.11
CA ARG A 60 15.06 -3.13 -3.69
C ARG A 60 14.46 -4.14 -4.69
N VAL A 61 13.74 -3.72 -5.74
CA VAL A 61 13.09 -4.66 -6.70
C VAL A 61 14.05 -5.23 -7.75
N LYS A 62 15.24 -4.64 -7.95
CA LYS A 62 16.15 -5.05 -9.04
C LYS A 62 16.68 -6.49 -8.94
N ASN A 63 16.54 -7.16 -7.80
CA ASN A 63 17.08 -8.50 -7.55
C ASN A 63 16.10 -9.67 -7.82
N TYR A 64 14.87 -9.44 -8.28
CA TYR A 64 13.92 -10.54 -8.54
C TYR A 64 14.32 -11.43 -9.74
N LYS A 65 15.21 -10.96 -10.63
CA LYS A 65 15.73 -11.76 -11.76
C LYS A 65 16.50 -13.02 -11.34
N ARG A 66 16.77 -13.22 -10.05
CA ARG A 66 17.52 -14.36 -9.51
C ARG A 66 16.65 -15.59 -9.22
N PHE A 67 15.31 -15.48 -9.24
CA PHE A 67 14.39 -16.61 -8.97
C PHE A 67 13.90 -17.35 -10.22
N LYS A 68 14.31 -16.95 -11.43
CA LYS A 68 13.96 -17.62 -12.70
C LYS A 68 14.97 -18.69 -13.14
N LYS A 69 15.86 -19.16 -12.26
CA LYS A 69 16.91 -20.14 -12.63
C LYS A 69 16.97 -21.33 -11.68
N THR A 70 15.81 -21.91 -11.37
CA THR A 70 15.71 -23.28 -10.85
C THR A 70 14.37 -23.89 -11.28
N SER A 71 14.31 -24.36 -12.53
CA SER A 71 13.36 -25.35 -13.03
C SER A 71 14.04 -26.08 -14.16
#